data_AF-A0A815E0D2-F1
#
_entry.id   AF-A0A815E0D2-F1
#
_cell.length_a   1.000
_cell.length_b   1.000
_cell.length_c   1.000
_cell.angle_alpha   90.00
_cell.angle_beta   90.00
_cell.angle_gamma   90.00
#
_symmetry.space_group_name_H-M   'P 1'
#
loop_
_entity.id
_entity.type
_entity.pdbx_description
1 polymer ?
#
loop_
_entity_poly.entity_id
_entity_poly.type
_entity_poly.pdbx_seq_one_letter_code
_entity_poly.pdbx_strand_id
1 'polypeptide(L)'
;MLRIKQDSQTSVLTQEQGFVPLKQVNVEATIRSFAADVTITQIFRNDEKQPIEAVYCFPIEEQAAIYSFTARIDDREIVAQLKEKKEAQQEYNNALQQGHGAYLLEQDENSQDNFIINVGALPPSKECTITIAYVTELDFVQGSIIRFVVPTTIAPRYNPDKGNITSPAGTNSKYVQSTPYTIDFRCRIDKMGRSQEEYITRINSPSHPIQIDFAQQDAYVITFAQQNTHLDRDILINIELTDKRINTIVAVESNAVMAAFIPTEEDCRQILNNDQINEFIFVVDCSGSMQDENKIGLARQAMLVFLKSLPIDCHFNIIRFGTQYKSLFTEITAIYNEENAQKAEQLINGMKADLGGTELMGPLQWIEQHSPNQGRARQIFLLTDGEISNVTEVL
;
A
#
# COMPACT_ATOMS: atom_id res chain seq x y z
N MET A 1 13.37 4.53 3.36
CA MET A 1 14.34 5.23 2.49
C MET A 1 14.99 6.37 3.27
N LEU A 2 16.30 6.60 3.14
CA LEU A 2 17.02 7.69 3.80
C LEU A 2 17.47 8.76 2.78
N ARG A 3 17.27 10.04 3.09
CA ARG A 3 17.45 11.18 2.18
C ARG A 3 18.33 12.26 2.82
N ILE A 4 18.97 13.07 2.00
CA ILE A 4 19.64 14.31 2.45
C ILE A 4 18.58 15.41 2.62
N LYS A 5 18.49 16.03 3.80
CA LYS A 5 17.61 17.16 4.09
C LYS A 5 18.08 18.40 3.31
N GLN A 6 17.15 19.14 2.70
CA GLN A 6 17.44 20.40 2.03
C GLN A 6 17.21 21.59 2.97
N ASP A 7 18.12 22.57 2.94
CA ASP A 7 17.96 23.83 3.64
C ASP A 7 16.94 24.73 2.93
N SER A 8 15.96 25.22 3.69
CA SER A 8 14.85 26.06 3.22
C SER A 8 15.24 27.46 2.71
N GLN A 9 16.55 27.75 2.59
CA GLN A 9 17.07 29.03 2.08
C GLN A 9 17.70 28.98 0.68
N THR A 10 17.82 27.81 0.03
CA THR A 10 18.32 27.74 -1.36
C THR A 10 17.19 27.52 -2.35
N SER A 11 16.81 28.61 -3.01
CA SER A 11 15.82 28.69 -4.06
C SER A 11 16.24 27.95 -5.34
N VAL A 12 15.32 27.15 -5.85
CA VAL A 12 15.00 26.96 -7.29
C VAL A 12 16.19 26.80 -8.23
N LEU A 13 16.99 25.73 -8.07
CA LEU A 13 17.75 25.14 -9.17
C LEU A 13 17.82 23.62 -8.95
N THR A 14 17.43 22.87 -9.97
CA THR A 14 17.49 21.41 -10.16
C THR A 14 18.72 20.73 -9.54
N GLN A 15 18.71 20.47 -8.24
CA GLN A 15 19.61 19.51 -7.61
C GLN A 15 18.85 18.20 -7.49
N GLU A 16 19.39 17.15 -8.11
CA GLU A 16 18.91 15.78 -7.95
C GLU A 16 18.74 15.48 -6.46
N GLN A 17 17.60 14.88 -6.10
CA GLN A 17 17.34 14.45 -4.73
C GLN A 17 18.41 13.44 -4.32
N GLY A 18 19.32 13.86 -3.45
CA GLY A 18 20.38 13.00 -2.94
C GLY A 18 19.80 11.95 -2.00
N PHE A 19 19.69 10.71 -2.48
CA PHE A 19 19.39 9.56 -1.64
C PHE A 19 20.67 9.07 -0.97
N VAL A 20 20.57 8.69 0.30
CA VAL A 20 21.69 8.00 0.96
C VAL A 20 21.65 6.54 0.50
N PRO A 21 22.73 6.00 -0.10
CA PRO A 21 22.75 4.64 -0.61
C PRO A 21 22.40 3.61 0.48
N LEU A 22 21.35 2.83 0.21
CA LEU A 22 20.99 1.63 0.97
C LEU A 22 21.99 0.51 0.60
N LYS A 23 22.55 -0.16 1.60
CA LYS A 23 23.59 -1.20 1.45
C LYS A 23 23.07 -2.58 1.79
N GLN A 24 22.17 -2.70 2.76
CA GLN A 24 21.60 -3.96 3.18
C GLN A 24 20.18 -3.75 3.74
N VAL A 25 19.33 -4.73 3.50
CA VAL A 25 18.00 -4.84 4.11
C VAL A 25 17.86 -6.23 4.73
N ASN A 26 17.39 -6.31 5.97
CA ASN A 26 16.94 -7.54 6.59
C ASN A 26 15.48 -7.37 7.02
N VAL A 27 14.66 -8.36 6.72
CA VAL A 27 13.25 -8.41 7.11
C VAL A 27 13.00 -9.69 7.88
N GLU A 28 12.57 -9.53 9.12
CA GLU A 28 12.12 -10.62 9.98
C GLU A 28 10.64 -10.44 10.27
N ALA A 29 9.85 -11.50 10.07
CA ALA A 29 8.42 -11.45 10.33
C ALA A 29 7.95 -12.70 11.09
N THR A 30 6.95 -12.53 11.95
CA THR A 30 6.20 -13.60 12.58
C THR A 30 4.72 -13.42 12.29
N ILE A 31 4.12 -14.36 11.56
CA ILE A 31 2.70 -14.39 11.25
C ILE A 31 2.01 -15.33 12.24
N ARG A 32 1.02 -14.80 12.94
CA ARG A 32 0.12 -15.54 13.83
C ARG A 32 -1.30 -15.30 13.39
N SER A 33 -1.93 -16.33 12.82
CA SER A 33 -3.28 -16.23 12.27
C SER A 33 -3.42 -15.07 11.26
N PHE A 34 -4.05 -13.96 11.66
CA PHE A 34 -4.34 -12.79 10.81
C PHE A 34 -3.53 -11.55 11.17
N ALA A 35 -2.45 -11.71 11.93
CA ALA A 35 -1.57 -10.61 12.28
C ALA A 35 -0.12 -10.98 11.96
N ALA A 36 0.65 -9.98 11.55
CA ALA A 36 2.09 -10.08 11.40
C ALA A 36 2.79 -9.09 12.34
N ASP A 37 3.81 -9.58 13.04
CA ASP A 37 4.84 -8.78 13.70
C ASP A 37 6.03 -8.74 12.74
N VAL A 38 6.47 -7.54 12.37
CA VAL A 38 7.50 -7.33 11.35
C VAL A 38 8.59 -6.42 11.91
N THR A 39 9.83 -6.86 11.78
CA THR A 39 11.02 -6.06 12.03
C THR A 39 11.81 -5.88 10.75
N ILE A 40 12.09 -4.63 10.39
CA ILE A 40 12.91 -4.27 9.23
C ILE A 40 14.17 -3.56 9.71
N THR A 41 15.33 -4.05 9.28
CA THR A 41 16.62 -3.42 9.50
C THR A 41 17.22 -2.98 8.17
N GLN A 42 17.60 -1.71 8.08
CA GLN A 42 18.19 -1.09 6.89
C GLN A 42 19.51 -0.44 7.22
N ILE A 43 20.55 -0.72 6.44
CA ILE A 43 21.88 -0.12 6.60
C ILE A 43 22.13 0.84 5.46
N PHE A 44 22.26 2.12 5.78
CA PHE A 44 22.61 3.18 4.84
C PHE A 44 24.04 3.63 5.06
N ARG A 45 24.73 4.09 4.01
CA ARG A 45 26.06 4.69 4.13
C ARG A 45 26.11 6.04 3.45
N ASN A 46 26.65 7.04 4.15
CA ASN A 46 26.95 8.32 3.51
C ASN A 46 28.22 8.17 2.66
N ASP A 47 28.05 8.08 1.35
CA ASP A 47 29.16 8.03 0.39
C ASP A 47 29.66 9.44 -0.03
N GLU A 48 29.03 10.51 0.49
CA GLU A 48 29.47 11.89 0.27
C GLU A 48 30.77 12.20 1.02
N LYS A 49 31.47 13.23 0.55
CA LYS A 49 32.70 13.74 1.18
C LYS A 49 32.42 14.64 2.38
N GLN A 50 31.18 15.11 2.54
CA GLN A 50 30.73 16.04 3.57
C GLN A 50 29.71 15.35 4.51
N PRO A 51 29.59 15.79 5.77
CA PRO A 51 28.45 15.41 6.60
C PRO A 51 27.14 15.83 5.94
N ILE A 52 26.13 14.98 6.01
CA ILE A 52 24.79 15.25 5.48
C ILE A 52 23.78 15.27 6.62
N GLU A 53 22.74 16.08 6.55
CA GLU A 53 21.58 15.91 7.43
C GLU A 53 20.64 14.88 6.80
N ALA A 54 20.27 13.84 7.54
CA ALA A 54 19.54 12.70 7.00
C ALA A 54 18.08 12.65 7.50
N VAL A 55 17.14 12.43 6.59
CA VAL A 55 15.71 12.24 6.87
C VAL A 55 15.28 10.87 6.37
N TYR A 56 14.64 10.10 7.23
CA TYR A 56 14.14 8.78 6.93
C TYR A 56 12.63 8.81 6.67
N CYS A 57 12.21 8.16 5.59
CA CYS A 57 10.80 8.01 5.20
C CYS A 57 10.48 6.51 5.04
N PHE A 58 9.41 6.03 5.65
CA PHE A 58 8.98 4.63 5.56
C PHE A 58 7.48 4.55 5.23
N PRO A 59 7.10 3.86 4.14
CA PRO A 59 5.71 3.57 3.86
C PRO A 59 5.24 2.45 4.79
N ILE A 60 4.05 2.60 5.36
CA ILE A 60 3.42 1.55 6.14
C ILE A 60 1.96 1.43 5.76
N GLU A 61 1.42 0.23 5.84
CA GLU A 61 0.00 -0.02 5.57
C GLU A 61 -0.88 0.69 6.61
N GLU A 62 -2.08 1.10 6.20
CA GLU A 62 -3.04 1.84 7.05
C GLU A 62 -3.37 1.09 8.35
N GLN A 63 -3.43 -0.24 8.30
CA GLN A 63 -3.75 -1.10 9.45
C GLN A 63 -2.54 -1.38 10.36
N ALA A 64 -1.36 -0.85 10.03
CA ALA A 64 -0.14 -1.15 10.75
C ALA A 64 0.14 -0.14 11.88
N ALA A 65 0.71 -0.64 12.98
CA ALA A 65 1.13 0.17 14.11
C ALA A 65 2.62 -0.02 14.40
N ILE A 66 3.40 1.05 14.26
CA ILE A 66 4.81 1.08 14.66
C ILE A 66 4.88 1.17 16.18
N TYR A 67 5.60 0.24 16.80
CA TYR A 67 5.83 0.24 18.25
C TYR A 67 7.31 0.32 18.64
N SER A 68 8.22 0.20 17.68
CA SER A 68 9.65 0.39 17.91
C SER A 68 10.33 1.06 16.73
N PHE A 69 11.20 2.02 17.02
CA PHE A 69 12.11 2.62 16.06
C PHE A 69 13.47 2.87 16.74
N THR A 70 14.55 2.51 16.06
CA THR A 70 15.92 2.80 16.49
C THR A 70 16.76 3.22 15.29
N ALA A 71 17.52 4.30 15.43
CA ALA A 71 18.55 4.70 14.48
C ALA A 71 19.92 4.75 15.16
N ARG A 72 20.90 4.04 14.61
CA ARG A 72 22.26 3.96 15.15
C ARG A 72 23.26 4.49 14.14
N ILE A 73 24.08 5.46 14.57
CA ILE A 73 25.20 6.03 13.81
C ILE A 73 26.43 5.99 14.71
N ASP A 74 27.43 5.19 14.35
CA ASP A 74 28.60 4.91 15.20
C ASP A 74 28.18 4.50 16.64
N ASP A 75 28.65 5.22 17.67
CA ASP A 75 28.34 4.99 19.09
C ASP A 75 27.02 5.65 19.55
N ARG A 76 26.36 6.37 18.65
CA ARG A 76 25.13 7.10 18.95
C ARG A 76 23.93 6.25 18.57
N GLU A 77 23.07 5.99 19.54
CA GLU A 77 21.78 5.32 19.36
C GLU A 77 20.64 6.28 19.67
N ILE A 78 19.69 6.39 18.73
CA ILE A 78 18.47 7.16 18.86
C ILE A 78 17.34 6.15 18.97
N VAL A 79 16.72 6.06 20.15
CA VAL A 79 15.59 5.15 20.42
C VAL A 79 14.32 5.99 20.52
N ALA A 80 13.30 5.66 19.73
CA ALA A 80 12.03 6.36 19.80
C ALA A 80 11.29 5.98 21.11
N GLN A 81 10.71 7.00 21.75
CA GLN A 81 9.81 6.82 22.89
C GLN A 81 8.40 7.17 22.46
N LEU A 82 7.47 6.21 22.62
CA LEU A 82 6.06 6.44 22.31
C LEU A 82 5.45 7.36 23.38
N LYS A 83 4.87 8.47 22.94
CA LYS A 83 4.18 9.46 23.79
C LYS A 83 2.87 9.89 23.13
N GLU A 84 1.98 10.51 23.90
CA GLU A 84 0.79 11.15 23.34
C GLU A 84 1.20 12.28 22.39
N LYS A 85 0.46 12.48 21.29
CA LYS A 85 0.85 13.38 20.19
C LYS A 85 1.15 14.81 20.68
N LYS A 86 0.29 15.40 21.52
CA LYS A 86 0.49 16.77 22.02
C LYS A 86 1.67 16.85 22.98
N GLU A 87 1.85 15.84 23.83
CA GLU A 87 3.01 15.77 24.73
C GLU A 87 4.32 15.70 23.95
N ALA A 88 4.42 14.79 22.97
CA ALA A 88 5.60 14.65 22.11
C ALA A 88 5.94 15.95 21.38
N GLN A 89 4.93 16.61 20.82
CA GLN A 89 5.08 17.89 20.11
C GLN A 89 5.58 19.01 21.04
N GLN A 90 5.06 19.08 22.27
CA GLN A 90 5.48 20.07 23.26
C GLN A 90 6.94 19.87 23.68
N GLU A 91 7.34 18.64 23.97
CA GLU A 91 8.71 18.32 24.37
C GLU A 91 9.71 18.63 23.24
N TYR A 92 9.37 18.27 22.00
CA TYR A 92 10.17 18.61 20.83
C TYR A 92 10.38 20.14 20.71
N ASN A 93 9.30 20.91 20.80
CA ASN A 93 9.36 22.38 20.69
C ASN A 93 10.20 22.99 21.83
N ASN A 94 10.06 22.48 23.05
CA ASN A 94 10.85 22.93 24.20
C ASN A 94 12.34 22.62 24.04
N ALA A 95 12.68 21.43 23.54
CA ALA A 95 14.07 21.04 23.29
C ALA A 95 14.73 21.93 22.23
N LEU A 96 14.02 22.26 21.15
CA LEU A 96 14.50 23.21 20.14
C LEU A 96 14.73 24.62 20.72
N GLN A 97 13.80 25.13 21.54
CA GLN A 97 13.94 26.43 22.19
C GLN A 97 15.15 26.50 23.13
N GLN A 98 15.52 25.37 23.74
CA GLN A 98 16.67 25.24 24.62
C GLN A 98 17.99 25.00 23.87
N GLY A 99 17.97 24.93 22.53
CA GLY A 99 19.14 24.69 21.70
C GLY A 99 19.63 23.24 21.71
N HIS A 100 18.81 22.29 22.19
CA HIS A 100 19.10 20.87 22.12
C HIS A 100 18.70 20.31 20.75
N GLY A 101 19.43 19.28 20.29
CA GLY A 101 19.00 18.49 19.14
C GLY A 101 17.74 17.69 19.51
N ALA A 102 16.64 17.93 18.82
CA ALA A 102 15.37 17.24 19.03
C ALA A 102 14.99 16.44 17.78
N TYR A 103 14.38 15.27 17.98
CA TYR A 103 13.96 14.37 16.91
C TYR A 103 12.53 13.95 17.19
N LEU A 104 11.65 14.21 16.24
CA LEU A 104 10.24 13.88 16.33
C LEU A 104 9.91 12.90 15.20
N LEU A 105 9.30 11.78 15.58
CA LEU A 105 8.70 10.79 14.69
C LEU A 105 7.22 11.13 14.61
N GLU A 106 6.74 11.48 13.43
CA GLU A 106 5.32 11.74 13.18
C GLU A 106 4.83 11.02 11.93
N GLN A 107 3.58 10.59 12.00
CA GLN A 107 2.78 10.23 10.83
C GLN A 107 2.50 11.52 10.06
N ASP A 108 2.71 11.53 8.75
CA ASP A 108 2.48 12.71 7.93
C ASP A 108 1.01 13.17 8.03
N GLU A 109 0.78 14.45 8.31
CA GLU A 109 -0.57 14.98 8.53
C GLU A 109 -1.45 14.91 7.28
N ASN A 110 -0.83 14.79 6.10
CA ASN A 110 -1.50 14.66 4.81
C ASN A 110 -1.50 13.22 4.25
N SER A 111 -0.79 12.28 4.90
CA SER A 111 -0.71 10.89 4.45
C SER A 111 -0.53 9.90 5.62
N GLN A 112 -1.60 9.16 5.93
CA GLN A 112 -1.61 8.22 7.05
C GLN A 112 -0.68 7.01 6.86
N ASP A 113 -0.22 6.78 5.64
CA ASP A 113 0.62 5.65 5.23
C ASP A 113 2.12 5.97 5.18
N ASN A 114 2.56 7.18 5.58
CA ASN A 114 3.98 7.54 5.56
C ASN A 114 4.47 8.04 6.92
N PHE A 115 5.61 7.48 7.34
CA PHE A 115 6.33 7.87 8.55
C PHE A 115 7.61 8.62 8.20
N ILE A 116 7.82 9.78 8.81
CA ILE A 116 8.99 10.64 8.55
C ILE A 116 9.74 10.90 9.86
N ILE A 117 11.08 10.78 9.81
CA ILE A 117 11.96 10.97 10.97
C ILE A 117 13.20 11.73 10.54
N ASN A 118 13.55 12.78 11.26
CA ASN A 118 14.88 13.37 11.14
C ASN A 118 15.88 12.49 11.91
N VAL A 119 16.89 11.96 11.23
CA VAL A 119 17.97 11.17 11.84
C VAL A 119 19.14 12.07 12.26
N GLY A 120 19.21 13.30 11.72
CA GLY A 120 20.24 14.29 12.00
C GLY A 120 21.49 14.11 11.16
N ALA A 121 22.61 14.65 11.62
CA ALA A 121 23.87 14.63 10.88
C ALA A 121 24.47 13.22 10.77
N LEU A 122 24.68 12.75 9.54
CA LEU A 122 25.38 11.52 9.18
C LEU A 122 26.76 11.88 8.57
N PRO A 123 27.89 11.59 9.26
CA PRO A 123 29.22 11.95 8.78
C PRO A 123 29.65 11.21 7.50
N PRO A 124 30.67 11.70 6.77
CA PRO A 124 31.23 11.04 5.58
C PRO A 124 31.68 9.61 5.87
N SER A 125 31.41 8.69 4.94
CA SER A 125 31.79 7.27 5.02
C SER A 125 31.24 6.51 6.24
N LYS A 126 30.29 7.09 6.99
CA LYS A 126 29.65 6.44 8.13
C LYS A 126 28.35 5.76 7.74
N GLU A 127 28.01 4.74 8.50
CA GLU A 127 26.78 3.98 8.33
C GLU A 127 25.72 4.40 9.35
N CYS A 128 24.47 4.38 8.90
CA CYS A 128 23.29 4.53 9.71
C CYS A 128 22.49 3.22 9.62
N THR A 129 22.35 2.53 10.75
CA THR A 129 21.47 1.37 10.88
C THR A 129 20.13 1.82 11.41
N ILE A 130 19.07 1.58 10.67
CA ILE A 130 17.69 1.89 11.06
C ILE A 130 16.96 0.57 11.29
N THR A 131 16.35 0.42 12.46
CA THR A 131 15.50 -0.73 12.81
C THR A 131 14.11 -0.25 13.16
N ILE A 132 13.10 -0.84 12.54
CA ILE A 132 11.69 -0.51 12.75
C ILE A 132 10.95 -1.79 13.04
N ALA A 133 10.11 -1.78 14.07
CA ALA A 133 9.21 -2.88 14.35
C ALA A 133 7.76 -2.39 14.37
N TYR A 134 6.89 -3.13 13.70
CA TYR A 134 5.47 -2.83 13.59
C TYR A 134 4.63 -4.10 13.57
N VAL A 135 3.37 -3.97 13.97
CA VAL A 135 2.36 -5.01 13.80
C VAL A 135 1.37 -4.58 12.72
N THR A 136 0.82 -5.52 11.96
CA THR A 136 -0.25 -5.26 10.98
C THR A 136 -1.24 -6.42 10.95
N GLU A 137 -2.51 -6.13 10.66
CA GLU A 137 -3.52 -7.14 10.33
C GLU A 137 -3.36 -7.59 8.87
N LEU A 138 -3.74 -8.84 8.57
CA LEU A 138 -3.54 -9.47 7.26
C LEU A 138 -4.86 -9.70 6.56
N ASP A 139 -4.93 -9.25 5.31
CA ASP A 139 -6.12 -9.36 4.48
C ASP A 139 -6.34 -10.77 3.90
N PHE A 140 -7.62 -11.07 3.66
CA PHE A 140 -8.05 -12.19 2.85
C PHE A 140 -8.21 -11.79 1.38
N VAL A 141 -7.53 -12.53 0.52
CA VAL A 141 -7.63 -12.41 -0.92
C VAL A 141 -8.30 -13.67 -1.45
N GLN A 142 -9.25 -13.50 -2.38
CA GLN A 142 -9.94 -14.62 -3.04
C GLN A 142 -10.63 -15.61 -2.06
N GLY A 143 -11.01 -15.17 -0.86
CA GLY A 143 -11.81 -15.93 0.12
C GLY A 143 -11.07 -17.03 0.89
N SER A 144 -9.90 -17.48 0.43
CA SER A 144 -9.13 -18.57 1.06
C SER A 144 -7.64 -18.27 1.25
N ILE A 145 -7.14 -17.12 0.79
CA ILE A 145 -5.71 -16.79 0.83
C ILE A 145 -5.48 -15.65 1.82
N ILE A 146 -4.70 -15.88 2.87
CA ILE A 146 -4.17 -14.78 3.69
C ILE A 146 -2.95 -14.23 2.95
N ARG A 147 -2.89 -12.91 2.74
CA ARG A 147 -1.76 -12.26 2.08
C ARG A 147 -0.98 -11.40 3.05
N PHE A 148 0.32 -11.68 3.14
CA PHE A 148 1.30 -10.81 3.80
C PHE A 148 2.09 -10.03 2.76
N VAL A 149 2.21 -8.72 2.97
CA VAL A 149 2.92 -7.79 2.10
C VAL A 149 3.98 -7.02 2.90
N VAL A 150 5.17 -6.89 2.31
CA VAL A 150 6.16 -5.91 2.75
C VAL A 150 6.37 -4.92 1.61
N PRO A 151 5.83 -3.69 1.72
CA PRO A 151 5.92 -2.71 0.66
C PRO A 151 7.36 -2.18 0.52
N THR A 152 7.76 -1.93 -0.72
CA THR A 152 9.13 -1.51 -1.08
C THR A 152 9.18 -0.16 -1.79
N THR A 153 8.01 0.35 -2.21
CA THR A 153 7.89 1.58 -2.99
C THR A 153 7.11 2.65 -2.21
N ILE A 154 7.61 3.90 -2.25
CA ILE A 154 6.84 5.09 -1.84
C ILE A 154 6.31 5.74 -3.13
N ALA A 155 5.00 5.69 -3.36
CA ALA A 155 4.38 6.30 -4.52
C ALA A 155 4.33 7.84 -4.40
N PRO A 156 4.64 8.60 -5.47
CA PRO A 156 4.45 10.05 -5.50
C PRO A 156 2.94 10.41 -5.50
N ARG A 157 2.57 11.59 -4.98
CA ARG A 157 1.17 12.08 -4.90
C ARG A 157 1.01 13.47 -5.52
N TYR A 158 -0.16 13.83 -6.02
CA TYR A 158 -0.46 15.19 -6.51
C TYR A 158 -0.81 16.15 -5.36
N ASN A 159 -0.47 17.43 -5.47
CA ASN A 159 -0.78 18.47 -4.47
C ASN A 159 -1.58 19.61 -5.11
N PRO A 160 -2.88 19.74 -4.78
CA PRO A 160 -3.79 20.67 -5.43
C PRO A 160 -3.51 22.14 -5.09
N ASP A 161 -3.01 22.45 -3.89
CA ASP A 161 -2.65 23.82 -3.50
C ASP A 161 -1.49 24.40 -4.33
N LYS A 162 -0.66 23.50 -4.88
CA LYS A 162 0.52 23.85 -5.70
C LYS A 162 0.37 23.47 -7.17
N GLY A 163 -0.71 22.78 -7.54
CA GLY A 163 -0.99 22.32 -8.91
C GLY A 163 0.06 21.35 -9.48
N ASN A 164 0.81 20.63 -8.64
CA ASN A 164 1.96 19.79 -9.04
C ASN A 164 2.01 18.48 -8.25
N ILE A 165 2.65 17.46 -8.81
CA ILE A 165 3.02 16.21 -8.11
C ILE A 165 4.03 16.52 -7.00
N THR A 166 3.65 16.30 -5.74
CA THR A 166 4.55 16.27 -4.60
C THR A 166 4.39 14.96 -3.83
N SER A 167 5.40 14.09 -3.85
CA SER A 167 5.42 13.01 -2.86
C SER A 167 5.45 13.58 -1.43
N PRO A 168 5.16 12.79 -0.39
CA PRO A 168 5.56 13.11 0.97
C PRO A 168 7.03 13.55 1.00
N ALA A 169 7.28 14.76 1.53
CA ALA A 169 8.58 15.44 1.51
C ALA A 169 9.18 15.76 0.12
N GLY A 170 8.35 15.91 -0.93
CA GLY A 170 8.73 16.53 -2.21
C GLY A 170 9.39 15.63 -3.26
N THR A 171 9.26 14.30 -3.20
CA THR A 171 9.96 13.39 -4.13
C THR A 171 9.41 13.22 -5.54
N ASN A 172 10.32 12.88 -6.45
CA ASN A 172 10.07 12.22 -7.74
C ASN A 172 10.65 10.79 -7.66
N SER A 173 9.85 9.79 -7.28
CA SER A 173 10.31 8.39 -7.30
C SER A 173 10.40 7.91 -8.75
N LYS A 174 11.61 7.74 -9.28
CA LYS A 174 11.83 6.91 -10.48
C LYS A 174 12.06 5.47 -10.03
N TYR A 175 11.33 4.53 -10.63
CA TYR A 175 11.54 3.11 -10.43
C TYR A 175 12.98 2.75 -10.81
N VAL A 176 13.80 2.29 -9.85
CA VAL A 176 15.19 1.91 -10.10
C VAL A 176 15.24 0.40 -10.37
N GLN A 177 15.39 0.03 -11.64
CA GLN A 177 15.40 -1.36 -12.14
C GLN A 177 16.56 -2.22 -11.63
N SER A 178 17.58 -1.66 -10.97
CA SER A 178 18.69 -2.42 -10.41
C SER A 178 19.11 -1.84 -9.07
N THR A 179 18.80 -2.55 -7.98
CA THR A 179 19.26 -2.17 -6.64
C THR A 179 20.65 -2.77 -6.39
N PRO A 180 21.65 -1.97 -5.98
CA PRO A 180 23.01 -2.46 -5.75
C PRO A 180 23.18 -3.23 -4.43
N TYR A 181 22.07 -3.62 -3.80
CA TYR A 181 22.03 -4.26 -2.49
C TYR A 181 21.13 -5.50 -2.54
N THR A 182 21.41 -6.46 -1.66
CA THR A 182 20.60 -7.65 -1.44
C THR A 182 19.68 -7.47 -0.24
N ILE A 183 18.64 -8.29 -0.20
CA ILE A 183 17.73 -8.41 0.93
C ILE A 183 17.79 -9.81 1.52
N ASP A 184 17.89 -9.85 2.85
CA ASP A 184 17.64 -11.05 3.65
C ASP A 184 16.19 -11.03 4.13
N PHE A 185 15.53 -12.18 4.04
CA PHE A 185 14.15 -12.34 4.46
C PHE A 185 13.98 -13.64 5.24
N ARG A 186 13.35 -13.53 6.41
CA ARG A 186 12.95 -14.66 7.24
C ARG A 186 11.55 -14.43 7.82
N CYS A 187 10.61 -15.26 7.44
CA CYS A 187 9.25 -15.23 7.96
C CYS A 187 8.92 -16.54 8.68
N ARG A 188 8.49 -16.45 9.93
CA ARG A 188 7.92 -17.55 10.68
C ARG A 188 6.39 -17.47 10.57
N ILE A 189 5.74 -18.56 10.19
CA ILE A 189 4.28 -18.66 10.18
C ILE A 189 3.88 -19.74 11.19
N ASP A 190 3.19 -19.34 12.25
CA ASP A 190 2.66 -20.30 13.22
C ASP A 190 1.56 -21.14 12.58
N LYS A 191 1.58 -22.45 12.82
CA LYS A 191 0.55 -23.35 12.27
C LYS A 191 -0.82 -23.01 12.83
N MET A 192 -1.81 -22.99 11.95
CA MET A 192 -3.20 -22.65 12.29
C MET A 192 -4.01 -23.92 12.50
N GLY A 193 -4.67 -24.04 13.65
CA GLY A 193 -5.50 -25.22 13.99
C GLY A 193 -5.56 -25.50 15.49
N ARG A 194 -6.65 -26.11 15.96
CA ARG A 194 -6.60 -26.87 17.22
C ARG A 194 -5.88 -28.19 16.92
N SER A 195 -5.31 -28.80 17.96
CA SER A 195 -4.33 -29.91 18.03
C SER A 195 -4.39 -31.09 17.03
N GLN A 196 -5.28 -31.14 16.04
CA GLN A 196 -5.33 -32.18 15.00
C GLN A 196 -5.73 -31.71 13.58
N GLU A 197 -6.15 -30.46 13.36
CA GLU A 197 -6.56 -29.99 12.02
C GLU A 197 -5.78 -28.75 11.61
N GLU A 198 -4.81 -28.96 10.72
CA GLU A 198 -4.03 -27.88 10.11
C GLU A 198 -4.81 -27.28 8.93
N TYR A 199 -5.08 -25.98 8.99
CA TYR A 199 -5.85 -25.30 7.94
C TYR A 199 -5.00 -24.89 6.74
N ILE A 200 -3.68 -24.75 6.90
CA ILE A 200 -2.79 -24.28 5.84
C ILE A 200 -2.52 -25.42 4.87
N THR A 201 -2.90 -25.24 3.60
CA THR A 201 -2.69 -26.24 2.55
C THR A 201 -1.45 -25.93 1.71
N ARG A 202 -1.13 -24.65 1.54
CA ARG A 202 0.00 -24.21 0.72
C ARG A 202 0.50 -22.84 1.16
N ILE A 203 1.80 -22.65 1.08
CA ILE A 203 2.45 -21.34 1.19
C ILE A 203 3.22 -21.10 -0.11
N ASN A 204 3.04 -19.93 -0.73
CA ASN A 204 3.78 -19.53 -1.92
C ASN A 204 4.07 -18.03 -1.92
N SER A 205 4.95 -17.61 -2.83
CA SER A 205 5.21 -16.19 -3.06
C SER A 205 5.08 -15.90 -4.56
N PRO A 206 4.16 -15.00 -4.98
CA PRO A 206 4.07 -14.55 -6.36
C PRO A 206 5.19 -13.55 -6.72
N SER A 207 5.91 -13.04 -5.72
CA SER A 207 6.94 -11.99 -5.89
C SER A 207 8.35 -12.55 -6.01
N HIS A 208 8.73 -13.52 -5.15
CA HIS A 208 10.10 -14.00 -5.03
C HIS A 208 10.13 -15.52 -4.84
N PRO A 209 11.10 -16.25 -5.41
CA PRO A 209 11.25 -17.68 -5.12
C PRO A 209 11.56 -17.90 -3.62
N ILE A 210 10.76 -18.73 -2.96
CA ILE A 210 10.92 -19.04 -1.53
C ILE A 210 11.29 -20.50 -1.30
N GLN A 211 11.96 -20.75 -0.18
CA GLN A 211 12.16 -22.07 0.41
C GLN A 211 11.47 -22.12 1.77
N ILE A 212 10.91 -23.28 2.11
CA ILE A 212 10.17 -23.50 3.35
C ILE A 212 10.87 -24.61 4.13
N ASP A 213 11.27 -24.31 5.35
CA ASP A 213 11.76 -25.28 6.32
C ASP A 213 10.60 -25.80 7.16
N PHE A 214 10.38 -27.12 7.08
CA PHE A 214 9.34 -27.87 7.78
C PHE A 214 9.86 -28.55 9.06
N ALA A 215 11.12 -28.32 9.45
CA ALA A 215 11.72 -28.96 10.62
C ALA A 215 11.07 -28.54 11.95
N GLN A 216 10.38 -27.40 11.99
CA GLN A 216 9.69 -26.94 13.20
C GLN A 216 8.29 -27.54 13.32
N GLN A 217 7.98 -28.13 14.47
CA GLN A 217 6.71 -28.83 14.68
C GLN A 217 5.50 -27.88 14.59
N ASP A 218 5.64 -26.66 15.09
CA ASP A 218 4.52 -25.72 15.29
C ASP A 218 4.53 -24.53 14.31
N ALA A 219 5.46 -24.49 13.35
CA ALA A 219 5.59 -23.37 12.42
C ALA A 219 6.24 -23.74 11.08
N TYR A 220 6.01 -22.89 10.10
CA TYR A 220 6.75 -22.85 8.84
C TYR A 220 7.80 -21.74 8.91
N VAL A 221 9.04 -22.01 8.52
CA VAL A 221 10.07 -20.97 8.39
C VAL A 221 10.37 -20.76 6.91
N ILE A 222 10.09 -19.57 6.42
CA ILE A 222 10.22 -19.18 5.03
C ILE A 222 11.41 -18.26 4.88
N THR A 223 12.24 -18.53 3.88
CA THR A 223 13.34 -17.65 3.45
C THR A 223 13.36 -17.59 1.93
N PHE A 224 14.13 -16.67 1.35
CA PHE A 224 14.35 -16.69 -0.09
C PHE A 224 15.13 -17.95 -0.49
N ALA A 225 14.74 -18.57 -1.59
CA ALA A 225 15.45 -19.72 -2.14
C ALA A 225 16.79 -19.33 -2.78
N GLN A 226 16.94 -18.05 -3.13
CA GLN A 226 18.15 -17.50 -3.74
C GLN A 226 18.95 -16.73 -2.68
N GLN A 227 20.29 -16.84 -2.73
CA GLN A 227 21.18 -16.15 -1.79
C GLN A 227 21.32 -14.65 -2.06
N ASN A 228 21.18 -14.24 -3.33
CA ASN A 228 21.33 -12.83 -3.74
C ASN A 228 20.01 -12.30 -4.31
N THR A 229 19.02 -12.14 -3.45
CA THR A 229 17.73 -11.56 -3.84
C THR A 229 17.81 -10.05 -3.78
N HIS A 230 17.32 -9.36 -4.82
CA HIS A 230 17.27 -7.91 -4.89
C HIS A 230 15.90 -7.39 -4.45
N LEU A 231 15.86 -6.22 -3.82
CA LEU A 231 14.62 -5.56 -3.43
C LEU A 231 14.11 -4.67 -4.57
N ASP A 232 13.56 -5.27 -5.63
CA ASP A 232 13.07 -4.56 -6.83
C ASP A 232 11.54 -4.47 -6.90
N ARG A 233 10.83 -5.14 -5.98
CA ARG A 233 9.38 -5.20 -5.87
C ARG A 233 8.97 -5.62 -4.45
N ASP A 234 7.70 -5.48 -4.15
CA ASP A 234 7.13 -5.86 -2.86
C ASP A 234 7.30 -7.35 -2.57
N ILE A 235 7.50 -7.69 -1.29
CA ILE A 235 7.53 -9.09 -0.86
C ILE A 235 6.10 -9.52 -0.56
N LEU A 236 5.63 -10.52 -1.29
CA LEU A 236 4.28 -11.08 -1.16
C LEU A 236 4.38 -12.53 -0.70
N ILE A 237 3.75 -12.88 0.42
CA ILE A 237 3.58 -14.27 0.86
C ILE A 237 2.09 -14.58 0.90
N ASN A 238 1.67 -15.59 0.14
CA ASN A 238 0.31 -16.12 0.14
C ASN A 238 0.27 -17.39 1.00
N ILE A 239 -0.69 -17.44 1.93
CA ILE A 239 -0.99 -18.58 2.79
C ILE A 239 -2.39 -19.08 2.43
N GLU A 240 -2.46 -20.19 1.70
CA GLU A 240 -3.71 -20.78 1.23
C GLU A 240 -4.30 -21.68 2.32
N LEU A 241 -5.53 -21.40 2.72
CA LEU A 241 -6.29 -22.18 3.67
C LEU A 241 -7.14 -23.25 2.97
N THR A 242 -7.46 -24.33 3.69
CA THR A 242 -8.40 -25.37 3.23
C THR A 242 -9.83 -24.84 3.14
N ASP A 243 -10.56 -25.27 2.11
CA ASP A 243 -11.98 -24.98 1.95
C ASP A 243 -12.85 -25.71 2.99
N LYS A 244 -12.32 -26.78 3.60
CA LYS A 244 -12.99 -27.54 4.67
C LYS A 244 -12.69 -26.96 6.05
N ARG A 245 -12.82 -25.65 6.19
CA ARG A 245 -12.64 -24.97 7.47
C ARG A 245 -13.98 -24.52 8.04
N ILE A 246 -14.03 -24.36 9.35
CA ILE A 246 -15.10 -23.59 9.96
C ILE A 246 -14.98 -22.11 9.57
N ASN A 247 -16.10 -21.41 9.48
CA ASN A 247 -16.14 -20.00 9.10
C ASN A 247 -15.44 -19.11 10.12
N THR A 248 -15.29 -19.59 11.36
CA THR A 248 -14.61 -18.85 12.42
C THR A 248 -13.24 -19.43 12.68
N ILE A 249 -12.18 -18.67 12.38
CA ILE A 249 -10.83 -19.01 12.81
C ILE A 249 -10.53 -18.24 14.10
N VAL A 250 -10.08 -18.97 15.12
CA VAL A 250 -9.79 -18.39 16.44
C VAL A 250 -8.30 -18.55 16.75
N ALA A 251 -7.63 -17.43 16.96
CA ALA A 251 -6.31 -17.37 17.57
C ALA A 251 -6.48 -17.16 19.07
N VAL A 252 -5.85 -18.00 19.89
CA VAL A 252 -5.90 -17.88 21.35
C VAL A 252 -4.49 -17.74 21.89
N GLU A 253 -4.27 -16.63 22.58
CA GLU A 253 -3.06 -16.36 23.35
C GLU A 253 -3.40 -16.26 24.83
N SER A 254 -2.38 -16.27 25.68
CA SER A 254 -2.54 -16.35 27.15
C SER A 254 -3.52 -15.33 27.74
N ASN A 255 -3.62 -14.13 27.15
CA ASN A 255 -4.48 -13.03 27.63
C ASN A 255 -5.37 -12.41 26.53
N ALA A 256 -5.40 -12.98 25.32
CA ALA A 256 -6.09 -12.39 24.17
C ALA A 256 -6.68 -13.47 23.27
N VAL A 257 -7.82 -13.15 22.66
CA VAL A 257 -8.47 -14.01 21.67
C VAL A 257 -8.81 -13.15 20.46
N MET A 258 -8.37 -13.58 19.28
CA MET A 258 -8.80 -13.02 18.00
C MET A 258 -9.74 -14.04 17.35
N ALA A 259 -10.93 -13.61 16.93
CA ALA A 259 -11.86 -14.44 16.18
C ALA A 259 -12.17 -13.76 14.85
N ALA A 260 -11.79 -14.39 13.75
CA ALA A 260 -12.11 -13.92 12.40
C ALA A 260 -13.24 -14.76 11.82
N PHE A 261 -14.31 -14.11 11.38
CA PHE A 261 -15.41 -14.75 10.67
C PHE A 261 -15.23 -14.57 9.17
N ILE A 262 -14.82 -15.63 8.48
CA ILE A 262 -14.57 -15.64 7.04
C ILE A 262 -15.49 -16.70 6.43
N PRO A 263 -16.67 -16.32 5.90
CA PRO A 263 -17.55 -17.24 5.19
C PRO A 263 -16.86 -17.81 3.94
N THR A 264 -17.21 -19.04 3.57
CA THR A 264 -16.74 -19.62 2.30
C THR A 264 -17.51 -19.03 1.12
N GLU A 265 -16.98 -19.17 -0.09
CA GLU A 265 -17.70 -18.73 -1.30
C GLU A 265 -19.06 -19.45 -1.42
N GLU A 266 -19.12 -20.72 -1.04
CA GLU A 266 -20.36 -21.50 -1.01
C GLU A 266 -21.37 -20.92 -0.01
N ASP A 267 -20.94 -20.53 1.20
CA ASP A 267 -21.82 -19.88 2.17
C ASP A 267 -22.38 -18.56 1.63
N CYS A 268 -21.52 -17.77 0.97
CA CYS A 268 -21.92 -16.52 0.34
C CYS A 268 -22.96 -16.76 -0.77
N ARG A 269 -22.76 -17.78 -1.62
CA ARG A 269 -23.71 -18.15 -2.70
C ARG A 269 -25.06 -18.65 -2.16
N GLN A 270 -25.06 -19.34 -1.01
CA GLN A 270 -26.31 -19.81 -0.40
C GLN A 270 -27.13 -18.67 0.22
N ILE A 271 -26.47 -17.62 0.72
CA ILE A 271 -27.13 -16.44 1.30
C ILE A 271 -27.57 -15.46 0.20
N LEU A 272 -26.69 -15.23 -0.78
CA LEU A 272 -26.94 -14.38 -1.94
C LEU A 272 -27.68 -15.23 -2.97
N ASN A 273 -29.01 -15.35 -2.86
CA ASN A 273 -29.84 -15.84 -3.96
C ASN A 273 -29.37 -15.12 -5.25
N ASN A 274 -28.88 -15.88 -6.24
CA ASN A 274 -28.25 -15.42 -7.49
C ASN A 274 -29.10 -14.44 -8.34
N ASP A 275 -30.28 -14.02 -7.88
CA ASP A 275 -31.18 -13.07 -8.52
C ASP A 275 -30.89 -11.60 -8.17
N GLN A 276 -29.86 -11.30 -7.36
CA GLN A 276 -29.42 -9.92 -7.19
C GLN A 276 -28.73 -9.41 -8.46
N ILE A 277 -29.48 -8.66 -9.27
CA ILE A 277 -28.96 -7.90 -10.39
C ILE A 277 -27.95 -6.88 -9.84
N ASN A 278 -26.65 -7.10 -10.08
CA ASN A 278 -25.60 -6.20 -9.62
C ASN A 278 -25.50 -4.96 -10.53
N GLU A 279 -25.21 -3.80 -9.92
CA GLU A 279 -24.88 -2.56 -10.61
C GLU A 279 -23.37 -2.31 -10.56
N PHE A 280 -22.72 -2.22 -11.72
CA PHE A 280 -21.28 -2.01 -11.85
C PHE A 280 -20.98 -0.62 -12.42
N ILE A 281 -20.39 0.28 -11.64
CA ILE A 281 -20.00 1.61 -12.11
C ILE A 281 -18.47 1.69 -12.16
N PHE A 282 -17.92 1.87 -13.35
CA PHE A 282 -16.48 2.08 -13.54
C PHE A 282 -16.20 3.58 -13.61
N VAL A 283 -15.42 4.09 -12.66
CA VAL A 283 -14.95 5.48 -12.62
C VAL A 283 -13.50 5.49 -13.09
N VAL A 284 -13.23 6.04 -14.27
CA VAL A 284 -11.95 5.91 -14.97
C VAL A 284 -11.28 7.27 -15.13
N ASP A 285 -10.06 7.37 -14.65
CA ASP A 285 -9.24 8.56 -14.72
C ASP A 285 -8.77 8.83 -16.16
N CYS A 286 -9.01 10.04 -16.64
CA CYS A 286 -8.57 10.54 -17.93
C CYS A 286 -7.86 11.90 -17.78
N SER A 287 -7.27 12.16 -16.60
CA SER A 287 -6.44 13.31 -16.30
C SER A 287 -5.13 13.31 -17.12
N GLY A 288 -4.40 14.43 -17.10
CA GLY A 288 -3.16 14.60 -17.86
C GLY A 288 -2.05 13.62 -17.47
N SER A 289 -1.96 13.21 -16.20
CA SER A 289 -0.95 12.26 -15.70
C SER A 289 -1.07 10.89 -16.36
N MET A 290 -2.28 10.52 -16.81
CA MET A 290 -2.55 9.27 -17.53
C MET A 290 -1.94 9.24 -18.94
N GLN A 291 -1.39 10.36 -19.46
CA GLN A 291 -0.61 10.37 -20.72
C GLN A 291 0.76 9.69 -20.55
N ASP A 292 1.31 9.74 -19.35
CA ASP A 292 2.66 9.24 -19.09
C ASP A 292 2.72 7.72 -19.25
N GLU A 293 3.81 7.24 -19.83
CA GLU A 293 4.17 5.82 -19.89
C GLU A 293 3.05 4.87 -20.39
N ASN A 294 2.15 5.38 -21.23
CA ASN A 294 1.00 4.65 -21.76
C ASN A 294 0.02 4.14 -20.68
N LYS A 295 -0.06 4.80 -19.52
CA LYS A 295 -1.03 4.51 -18.44
C LYS A 295 -2.47 4.44 -18.95
N ILE A 296 -2.92 5.42 -19.75
CA ILE A 296 -4.25 5.38 -20.39
C ILE A 296 -4.42 4.19 -21.33
N GLY A 297 -3.37 3.74 -22.00
CA GLY A 297 -3.40 2.54 -22.83
C GLY A 297 -3.64 1.27 -22.03
N LEU A 298 -2.97 1.13 -20.88
CA LEU A 298 -3.20 0.03 -19.94
C LEU A 298 -4.62 0.08 -19.35
N ALA A 299 -5.10 1.28 -18.97
CA ALA A 299 -6.47 1.46 -18.49
C ALA A 299 -7.51 1.01 -19.53
N ARG A 300 -7.31 1.33 -20.82
CA ARG A 300 -8.17 0.82 -21.91
C ARG A 300 -8.19 -0.69 -21.99
N GLN A 301 -7.03 -1.33 -21.92
CA GLN A 301 -6.92 -2.79 -21.98
C GLN A 301 -7.63 -3.45 -20.79
N ALA A 302 -7.42 -2.94 -19.57
CA ALA A 302 -8.09 -3.42 -18.37
C ALA A 302 -9.62 -3.25 -18.46
N MET A 303 -10.09 -2.08 -18.91
CA MET A 303 -11.53 -1.81 -19.07
C MET A 303 -12.19 -2.74 -20.10
N LEU A 304 -11.50 -3.10 -21.19
CA LEU A 304 -12.03 -4.10 -22.13
C LEU A 304 -12.17 -5.49 -21.48
N VAL A 305 -11.23 -5.88 -20.61
CA VAL A 305 -11.32 -7.14 -19.86
C VAL A 305 -12.49 -7.08 -18.87
N PHE A 306 -12.63 -5.98 -18.13
CA PHE A 306 -13.73 -5.80 -17.18
C PHE A 306 -15.10 -5.83 -17.86
N LEU A 307 -15.27 -5.10 -18.97
CA LEU A 307 -16.51 -5.08 -19.73
C LEU A 307 -16.92 -6.48 -20.22
N LYS A 308 -15.95 -7.32 -20.60
CA LYS A 308 -16.19 -8.70 -21.05
C LYS A 308 -16.39 -9.70 -19.91
N SER A 309 -16.03 -9.32 -18.68
CA SER A 309 -16.16 -10.13 -17.47
C SER A 309 -17.42 -9.82 -16.67
N LEU A 310 -18.21 -8.83 -17.11
CA LEU A 310 -19.46 -8.47 -16.46
C LEU A 310 -20.45 -9.66 -16.48
N PRO A 311 -21.17 -9.91 -15.38
CA PRO A 311 -22.20 -10.94 -15.35
C PRO A 311 -23.31 -10.67 -16.37
N ILE A 312 -23.94 -11.75 -16.84
CA ILE A 312 -25.14 -11.67 -17.67
C ILE A 312 -26.25 -10.97 -16.86
N ASP A 313 -27.09 -10.17 -17.54
CA ASP A 313 -28.20 -9.41 -16.97
C ASP A 313 -27.81 -8.35 -15.91
N CYS A 314 -26.53 -8.02 -15.77
CA CYS A 314 -26.11 -6.94 -14.90
C CYS A 314 -26.46 -5.56 -15.48
N HIS A 315 -26.38 -4.55 -14.63
CA HIS A 315 -26.41 -3.15 -15.06
C HIS A 315 -25.03 -2.53 -14.90
N PHE A 316 -24.65 -1.63 -15.81
CA PHE A 316 -23.34 -0.99 -15.73
C PHE A 316 -23.33 0.45 -16.23
N ASN A 317 -22.28 1.18 -15.89
CA ASN A 317 -21.95 2.48 -16.46
C ASN A 317 -20.43 2.73 -16.43
N ILE A 318 -19.96 3.61 -17.30
CA ILE A 318 -18.56 4.05 -17.35
C ILE A 318 -18.55 5.57 -17.24
N ILE A 319 -17.92 6.08 -16.18
CA ILE A 319 -17.77 7.50 -15.91
C ILE A 319 -16.29 7.83 -16.06
N ARG A 320 -15.95 8.67 -17.04
CA ARG A 320 -14.60 9.19 -17.20
C ARG A 320 -14.47 10.49 -16.43
N PHE A 321 -13.39 10.69 -15.69
CA PHE A 321 -13.19 11.92 -14.92
C PHE A 321 -11.82 12.56 -15.18
N GLY A 322 -11.76 13.85 -14.88
CA GLY A 322 -10.59 14.69 -14.89
C GLY A 322 -10.92 15.98 -14.14
N THR A 323 -10.71 17.17 -14.70
CA THR A 323 -11.32 18.42 -14.17
C THR A 323 -12.85 18.40 -14.27
N GLN A 324 -13.39 17.67 -15.24
CA GLN A 324 -14.82 17.42 -15.42
C GLN A 324 -15.05 15.91 -15.60
N TYR A 325 -16.26 15.44 -15.34
CA TYR A 325 -16.62 14.05 -15.60
C TYR A 325 -17.64 13.91 -16.73
N LYS A 326 -17.60 12.77 -17.42
CA LYS A 326 -18.50 12.39 -18.51
C LYS A 326 -18.93 10.94 -18.33
N SER A 327 -20.24 10.74 -18.18
CA SER A 327 -20.85 9.42 -18.11
C SER A 327 -21.16 8.86 -19.50
N LEU A 328 -21.04 7.54 -19.68
CA LEU A 328 -21.47 6.84 -20.89
C LEU A 328 -22.98 6.92 -21.07
N PHE A 329 -23.72 6.71 -19.98
CA PHE A 329 -25.18 6.79 -19.96
C PHE A 329 -25.64 8.00 -19.16
N THR A 330 -26.76 8.62 -19.57
CA THR A 330 -27.38 9.71 -18.81
C THR A 330 -28.02 9.19 -17.53
N GLU A 331 -28.61 8.00 -17.59
CA GLU A 331 -29.07 7.25 -16.42
C GLU A 331 -27.89 6.73 -15.59
N ILE A 332 -28.14 6.43 -14.32
CA ILE A 332 -27.10 5.93 -13.41
C ILE A 332 -26.42 4.66 -13.94
N THR A 333 -27.19 3.73 -14.51
CA THR A 333 -26.72 2.51 -15.15
C THR A 333 -27.66 2.06 -16.27
N ALA A 334 -27.14 1.28 -17.22
CA ALA A 334 -27.93 0.61 -18.26
C ALA A 334 -27.69 -0.90 -18.26
N ILE A 335 -28.63 -1.67 -18.79
CA ILE A 335 -28.50 -3.14 -18.88
C ILE A 335 -27.31 -3.53 -19.78
N TYR A 336 -26.58 -4.56 -19.38
CA TYR A 336 -25.55 -5.19 -20.19
C TYR A 336 -26.18 -6.01 -21.31
N ASN A 337 -26.19 -5.45 -22.52
CA ASN A 337 -26.64 -6.09 -23.75
C ASN A 337 -25.67 -5.76 -24.89
N GLU A 338 -25.83 -6.42 -26.05
CA GLU A 338 -24.92 -6.24 -27.19
C GLU A 338 -24.80 -4.78 -27.65
N GLU A 339 -25.92 -4.04 -27.70
CA GLU A 339 -25.94 -2.63 -28.11
C GLU A 339 -25.13 -1.73 -27.16
N ASN A 340 -25.39 -1.86 -25.85
CA ASN A 340 -24.73 -1.05 -24.82
C ASN A 340 -23.27 -1.46 -24.63
N ALA A 341 -22.95 -2.75 -24.80
CA ALA A 341 -21.58 -3.24 -24.81
C ALA A 341 -20.79 -2.64 -25.98
N GLN A 342 -21.38 -2.57 -27.19
CA GLN A 342 -20.72 -1.92 -28.34
C GLN A 342 -20.47 -0.41 -28.09
N LYS A 343 -21.44 0.31 -27.50
CA LYS A 343 -21.24 1.72 -27.11
C LYS A 343 -20.09 1.88 -26.11
N ALA A 344 -20.03 0.99 -25.12
CA ALA A 344 -18.97 0.96 -24.13
C ALA A 344 -17.60 0.64 -24.76
N GLU A 345 -17.51 -0.35 -25.65
CA GLU A 345 -16.27 -0.67 -26.37
C GLU A 345 -15.78 0.51 -27.23
N GLN A 346 -16.69 1.21 -27.91
CA GLN A 346 -16.34 2.42 -28.68
C GLN A 346 -15.80 3.53 -27.78
N LEU A 347 -16.45 3.78 -26.64
CA LEU A 347 -15.98 4.74 -25.64
C LEU A 347 -14.60 4.36 -25.14
N ILE A 348 -14.41 3.10 -24.71
CA ILE A 348 -13.16 2.58 -24.15
C ILE A 348 -12.02 2.71 -25.16
N ASN A 349 -12.23 2.26 -26.40
CA ASN A 349 -11.20 2.34 -27.44
C ASN A 349 -10.80 3.80 -27.77
N GLY A 350 -11.76 4.73 -27.66
CA GLY A 350 -11.57 6.15 -27.87
C GLY A 350 -11.05 6.95 -26.67
N MET A 351 -10.87 6.32 -25.49
CA MET A 351 -10.40 7.03 -24.30
C MET A 351 -9.01 7.62 -24.49
N LYS A 352 -8.86 8.87 -24.06
CA LYS A 352 -7.62 9.62 -24.03
C LYS A 352 -7.52 10.34 -22.69
N ALA A 353 -6.30 10.64 -22.28
CA ALA A 353 -6.00 11.46 -21.13
C ALA A 353 -6.19 12.95 -21.50
N ASP A 354 -7.44 13.35 -21.69
CA ASP A 354 -7.85 14.64 -22.26
C ASP A 354 -8.79 15.45 -21.36
N LEU A 355 -9.02 15.03 -20.11
CA LEU A 355 -9.96 15.67 -19.18
C LEU A 355 -9.31 16.63 -18.18
N GLY A 356 -7.99 16.85 -18.24
CA GLY A 356 -7.31 17.88 -17.44
C GLY A 356 -6.82 17.37 -16.08
N GLY A 357 -7.22 18.02 -14.98
CA GLY A 357 -6.87 17.66 -13.60
C GLY A 357 -7.54 16.36 -13.12
N THR A 358 -7.57 16.10 -11.82
CA THR A 358 -7.96 14.81 -11.22
C THR A 358 -9.05 15.00 -10.15
N GLU A 359 -10.21 15.54 -10.55
CA GLU A 359 -11.31 15.90 -9.63
C GLU A 359 -12.30 14.73 -9.44
N LEU A 360 -12.06 13.89 -8.44
CA LEU A 360 -12.88 12.69 -8.18
C LEU A 360 -14.18 12.97 -7.40
N MET A 361 -14.27 14.10 -6.69
CA MET A 361 -15.43 14.41 -5.84
C MET A 361 -16.74 14.51 -6.63
N GLY A 362 -16.69 15.19 -7.79
CA GLY A 362 -17.85 15.39 -8.66
C GLY A 362 -18.56 14.10 -9.09
N PRO A 363 -17.86 13.13 -9.70
CA PRO A 363 -18.50 11.87 -10.09
C PRO A 363 -18.99 11.04 -8.90
N LEU A 364 -18.31 11.06 -7.74
CA LEU A 364 -18.76 10.33 -6.56
C LEU A 364 -20.03 10.92 -5.94
N GLN A 365 -20.11 12.24 -5.80
CA GLN A 365 -21.34 12.93 -5.36
C GLN A 365 -22.51 12.64 -6.31
N TRP A 366 -22.26 12.58 -7.62
CA TRP A 366 -23.29 12.21 -8.58
C TRP A 366 -23.76 10.76 -8.37
N ILE A 367 -22.85 9.81 -8.14
CA ILE A 367 -23.23 8.41 -7.85
C ILE A 367 -24.03 8.32 -6.54
N GLU A 368 -23.63 9.03 -5.50
CA GLU A 368 -24.30 9.04 -4.18
C GLU A 368 -25.73 9.58 -4.28
N GLN A 369 -25.95 10.63 -5.07
CA GLN A 369 -27.27 11.24 -5.27
C GLN A 369 -28.28 10.30 -5.96
N HIS A 370 -27.81 9.26 -6.64
CA HIS A 370 -28.67 8.28 -7.30
C HIS A 370 -28.72 7.00 -6.47
N SER A 371 -29.80 6.76 -5.72
CA SER A 371 -29.97 5.49 -4.99
C SER A 371 -29.75 4.28 -5.91
N PRO A 372 -29.15 3.18 -5.43
CA PRO A 372 -29.19 1.90 -6.12
C PRO A 372 -30.63 1.56 -6.51
N ASN A 373 -30.85 1.06 -7.73
CA ASN A 373 -32.19 0.58 -8.08
C ASN A 373 -32.61 -0.50 -7.06
N GLN A 374 -33.87 -0.47 -6.62
CA GLN A 374 -34.35 -1.29 -5.49
C GLN A 374 -33.92 -2.76 -5.61
N GLY A 375 -33.27 -3.27 -4.55
CA GLY A 375 -32.85 -4.67 -4.45
C GLY A 375 -31.50 -5.01 -5.10
N ARG A 376 -30.73 -4.02 -5.58
CA ARG A 376 -29.44 -4.22 -6.25
C ARG A 376 -28.25 -3.81 -5.38
N ALA A 377 -27.21 -4.64 -5.38
CA ALA A 377 -25.91 -4.27 -4.81
C ALA A 377 -25.12 -3.47 -5.86
N ARG A 378 -24.73 -2.24 -5.50
CA ARG A 378 -23.89 -1.39 -6.34
C ARG A 378 -22.42 -1.56 -5.98
N GLN A 379 -21.61 -1.81 -6.99
CA GLN A 379 -20.16 -1.92 -6.90
C GLN A 379 -19.53 -0.82 -7.76
N ILE A 380 -18.65 -0.04 -7.15
CA ILE A 380 -17.97 1.08 -7.81
C ILE A 380 -16.49 0.71 -7.94
N PHE A 381 -15.96 0.75 -9.15
CA PHE A 381 -14.57 0.44 -9.46
C PHE A 381 -13.87 1.71 -9.91
N LEU A 382 -12.92 2.19 -9.12
CA LEU A 382 -12.09 3.35 -9.45
C LEU A 382 -10.79 2.89 -10.12
N LEU A 383 -10.52 3.41 -11.31
CA LEU A 383 -9.26 3.20 -12.03
C LEU A 383 -8.55 4.55 -12.17
N THR A 384 -7.43 4.72 -11.47
CA THR A 384 -6.59 5.92 -11.46
C THR A 384 -5.13 5.51 -11.33
N ASP A 385 -4.20 6.39 -11.68
CA ASP A 385 -2.77 6.20 -11.43
C ASP A 385 -2.35 6.56 -9.99
N GLY A 386 -3.32 6.82 -9.12
CA GLY A 386 -3.11 6.96 -7.66
C GLY A 386 -2.74 8.38 -7.23
N GLU A 387 -2.78 9.35 -8.14
CA GLU A 387 -2.47 10.76 -7.88
C GLU A 387 -3.66 11.53 -7.26
N ILE A 388 -4.33 10.94 -6.26
CA ILE A 388 -5.47 11.53 -5.55
C ILE A 388 -5.02 11.94 -4.15
N SER A 389 -5.24 13.20 -3.78
CA SER A 389 -4.66 13.81 -2.57
C SER A 389 -5.66 14.05 -1.43
N ASN A 390 -6.95 14.03 -1.71
CA ASN A 390 -8.03 14.31 -0.74
C ASN A 390 -8.74 13.02 -0.28
N VAL A 391 -7.96 11.96 -0.07
CA VAL A 391 -8.45 10.63 0.31
C VAL A 391 -9.39 10.73 1.53
N THR A 392 -9.06 11.55 2.53
CA THR A 392 -9.86 11.76 3.75
C THR A 392 -11.18 12.49 3.55
N GLU A 393 -11.34 13.26 2.46
CA GLU A 393 -12.62 13.90 2.13
C GLU A 393 -13.49 13.01 1.23
N VAL A 394 -12.87 12.06 0.53
CA VAL A 394 -13.47 11.22 -0.51
C VAL A 394 -13.92 9.85 0.02
N LEU A 395 -13.19 9.29 0.99
CA LEU A 395 -13.53 8.07 1.75
C LEU A 395 -14.04 8.45 3.13
#